data_AF-A0A9P4XZF3-F1
#
_entry.id   AF-A0A9P4XZF3-F1
#
_cell.length_a   1.000
_cell.length_b   1.000
_cell.length_c   1.000
_cell.angle_alpha   90.00
_cell.angle_beta   90.00
_cell.angle_gamma   90.00
#
_symmetry.space_group_name_H-M   'P 1'
#
loop_
_entity.id
_entity.type
_entity.pdbx_description
1 polymer ?
#
loop_
_entity_poly.entity_id
_entity_poly.type
_entity_poly.pdbx_seq_one_letter_code
_entity_poly.pdbx_strand_id
1 'polypeptide(L)'
;MAHLPPDAAIFSPSVARLAASTAKDWSYVDSWLASKYNGRQPPSFERNPDTLKALLALASLNEAADENRDLLARAETDALQGIRALDEGMEDGGDSSINVSAFREQILGALEESLTREGRTSLVAMATSAVHLGIALPEPAQLGQAMLDLQVRNFSLEQATARVGVLQRYTDLELARLDRLLGEVNGDGYRPPVDLPRQNLDMQRKTKAMAKQLLEMRDKVSSLARAVGVPNPTIQQLRQEEERYLELLQVKRSLDQQVNEFEGLPPDTEQARQQLDMLRRELRSITDRRDAVFENLVERETPRKGR
;
A
#
# COMPACT_ATOMS: atom_id res chain seq x y z
N MET A 1 46.74 43.51 8.92
CA MET A 1 45.27 43.40 8.95
C MET A 1 44.90 42.09 9.59
N ALA A 2 44.56 42.12 10.88
CA ALA A 2 43.76 41.09 11.54
C ALA A 2 43.14 41.81 12.73
N HIS A 3 41.85 42.12 12.62
CA HIS A 3 41.10 42.82 13.65
C HIS A 3 40.98 41.90 14.87
N LEU A 4 41.65 42.27 15.96
CA LEU A 4 41.29 41.81 17.30
C LEU A 4 39.90 42.37 17.60
N PRO A 5 38.87 41.54 17.85
CA PRO A 5 37.60 42.05 18.35
C PRO A 5 37.77 42.50 19.82
N PRO A 6 37.00 43.51 20.25
CA PRO A 6 37.26 44.26 21.47
C PRO A 6 36.87 43.50 22.73
N ASP A 7 37.70 43.69 23.75
CA ASP A 7 37.70 43.18 25.11
C ASP A 7 36.58 43.78 25.98
N ALA A 8 35.31 43.61 25.59
CA ALA A 8 34.17 44.31 26.20
C ALA A 8 32.96 43.40 26.49
N ALA A 9 33.15 42.34 27.29
CA ALA A 9 32.03 41.66 27.99
C ALA A 9 32.44 40.75 29.17
N ILE A 10 33.72 40.67 29.56
CA ILE A 10 34.22 39.62 30.48
C ILE A 10 33.93 39.94 31.97
N PHE A 11 33.46 41.16 32.30
CA PHE A 11 33.27 41.61 33.70
C PHE A 11 31.85 42.10 34.03
N SER A 12 30.81 41.45 33.51
CA SER A 12 29.46 41.59 34.10
C SER A 12 29.28 40.55 35.21
N PRO A 13 28.93 40.93 36.46
CA PRO A 13 28.66 39.99 37.55
C PRO A 13 27.65 38.90 37.18
N SER A 14 26.71 39.21 36.28
CA SER A 14 25.71 38.25 35.79
C SER A 14 26.32 37.20 34.86
N VAL A 15 27.23 37.59 33.96
CA VAL A 15 27.94 36.67 33.04
C VAL A 15 28.91 35.79 33.82
N ALA A 16 29.62 36.37 34.80
CA ALA A 16 30.50 35.62 35.70
C ALA A 16 29.72 34.60 36.55
N ARG A 17 28.52 34.95 37.04
CA ARG A 17 27.66 34.00 37.78
C ARG A 17 27.16 32.86 36.89
N LEU A 18 26.76 33.15 35.65
CA LEU A 18 26.34 32.12 34.69
C LEU A 18 27.49 31.20 34.29
N ALA A 19 28.69 31.73 34.08
CA ALA A 19 29.89 30.92 33.82
C ALA A 19 30.29 30.07 35.03
N ALA A 20 30.15 30.60 36.25
CA ALA A 20 30.41 29.86 37.48
C ALA A 20 29.38 28.74 37.72
N SER A 21 28.10 28.97 37.43
CA SER A 21 27.07 27.92 37.57
C SER A 21 27.28 26.82 36.52
N THR A 22 27.55 27.17 35.26
CA THR A 22 27.82 26.15 34.24
C THR A 22 29.10 25.36 34.53
N ALA A 23 30.15 26.00 35.05
CA ALA A 23 31.35 25.31 35.50
C ALA A 23 31.07 24.33 36.66
N LYS A 24 30.21 24.72 37.61
CA LYS A 24 29.76 23.84 38.70
C LYS A 24 29.00 22.63 38.17
N ASP A 25 28.06 22.84 37.25
CA ASP A 25 27.27 21.76 36.67
C ASP A 25 28.15 20.77 35.88
N TRP A 26 29.15 21.27 35.15
CA TRP A 26 30.15 20.42 34.50
C TRP A 26 30.99 19.62 35.50
N SER A 27 31.39 20.23 36.62
CA SER A 27 32.16 19.51 37.65
C SER A 27 31.34 18.38 38.29
N TYR A 28 30.03 18.58 38.47
CA TYR A 28 29.13 17.53 38.95
C TYR A 28 29.02 16.39 37.93
N VAL A 29 28.77 16.71 36.65
CA VAL A 29 28.73 15.70 35.57
C VAL A 29 30.04 14.92 35.46
N ASP A 30 31.19 15.60 35.56
CA ASP A 30 32.50 14.97 35.50
C ASP A 30 32.72 14.00 36.69
N SER A 31 32.29 14.38 37.90
CA SER A 31 32.36 13.51 39.08
C SER A 31 31.42 12.30 38.97
N TRP A 32 30.21 12.50 38.43
CA TRP A 32 29.23 11.44 38.20
C TRP A 32 29.71 10.45 37.14
N LEU A 33 30.25 10.93 36.02
CA LEU A 33 30.84 10.07 34.99
C LEU A 33 32.04 9.30 35.55
N ALA A 34 32.93 9.95 36.32
CA ALA A 34 34.06 9.26 36.94
C ALA A 34 33.62 8.11 37.87
N SER A 35 32.53 8.30 38.61
CA SER A 35 31.90 7.24 39.43
C SER A 35 31.36 6.10 38.56
N LYS A 36 30.58 6.38 37.52
CA LYS A 36 29.97 5.33 36.67
C LYS A 36 30.98 4.54 35.83
N TYR A 37 32.10 5.16 35.44
CA TYR A 37 33.15 4.49 34.67
C TYR A 37 34.25 3.85 35.54
N ASN A 38 34.11 3.86 36.87
CA ASN A 38 35.05 3.23 37.81
C ASN A 38 36.51 3.65 37.55
N GLY A 39 36.75 4.93 37.31
CA GLY A 39 38.08 5.48 37.02
C GLY A 39 38.58 5.28 35.58
N ARG A 40 37.79 4.69 34.67
CA ARG A 40 38.07 4.73 33.22
C ARG A 40 37.64 6.08 32.64
N GLN A 41 38.36 6.57 31.63
CA GLN A 41 37.96 7.80 30.97
C GLN A 41 36.67 7.59 30.17
N PRO A 42 35.66 8.46 30.31
CA PRO A 42 34.47 8.39 29.49
C PRO A 42 34.83 8.68 28.02
N PRO A 43 34.03 8.17 27.06
CA PRO A 43 34.20 8.52 25.65
C PRO A 43 34.21 10.04 25.42
N SER A 44 35.00 10.52 24.45
CA SER A 44 35.02 11.95 24.13
C SER A 44 33.68 12.41 23.58
N PHE A 45 33.15 13.52 24.09
CA PHE A 45 31.92 14.13 23.62
C PHE A 45 32.05 15.66 23.58
N GLU A 46 31.18 16.30 22.81
CA GLU A 46 31.15 17.76 22.68
C GLU A 46 30.56 18.41 23.94
N ARG A 47 31.28 19.38 24.51
CA ARG A 47 30.80 20.18 25.66
C ARG A 47 29.98 21.37 25.18
N ASN A 48 28.69 21.13 25.00
CA ASN A 48 27.68 22.08 24.53
C ASN A 48 26.59 22.23 25.63
N PRO A 49 25.93 23.39 25.82
CA PRO A 49 24.81 23.52 26.75
C PRO A 49 23.73 22.43 26.59
N ASP A 50 23.48 21.96 25.37
CA ASP A 50 22.51 20.88 25.12
C ASP A 50 22.99 19.54 25.70
N THR A 51 24.29 19.25 25.59
CA THR A 51 24.88 18.03 26.17
C THR A 51 24.95 18.11 27.69
N LEU A 52 25.22 19.29 28.27
CA LEU A 52 25.15 19.50 29.71
C LEU A 52 23.75 19.21 30.26
N LYS A 53 22.72 19.76 29.60
CA LYS A 53 21.32 19.55 30.02
C LYS A 53 20.91 18.08 29.93
N ALA A 54 21.32 17.39 28.87
CA ALA A 54 21.05 15.96 28.70
C ALA A 54 21.76 15.12 29.78
N LEU A 55 23.04 15.41 30.08
CA LEU A 55 23.82 14.68 31.08
C LEU A 55 23.33 14.91 32.50
N LEU A 56 22.90 16.13 32.84
CA LEU A 56 22.27 16.41 34.14
C LEU A 56 20.94 15.65 34.30
N ALA A 57 20.11 15.63 33.26
CA ALA A 57 18.86 14.87 33.27
C ALA A 57 19.13 13.37 33.45
N LEU A 58 20.11 12.82 32.72
CA LEU A 58 20.52 11.42 32.86
C LEU A 58 21.08 11.11 34.24
N ALA A 59 21.90 11.99 34.82
CA ALA A 59 22.43 11.82 36.17
C ALA A 59 21.29 11.74 37.19
N SER A 60 20.36 12.69 37.16
CA SER A 60 19.22 12.70 38.10
C SER A 60 18.30 11.49 37.94
N LEU A 61 18.02 11.04 36.72
CA LEU A 61 17.23 9.83 36.46
C LEU A 61 17.95 8.57 36.93
N ASN A 62 19.28 8.51 36.76
CA ASN A 62 20.07 7.37 37.18
C ASN A 62 20.13 7.29 38.72
N GLU A 63 20.35 8.40 39.41
CA GLU A 63 20.31 8.47 40.87
C GLU A 63 18.93 8.05 41.41
N ALA A 64 17.83 8.55 40.83
CA ALA A 64 16.48 8.14 41.20
C ALA A 64 16.23 6.63 40.96
N ALA A 65 16.80 6.06 39.90
CA ALA A 65 16.70 4.63 39.62
C ALA A 65 17.53 3.80 40.63
N ASP A 66 18.73 4.26 40.99
CA ASP A 66 19.57 3.62 41.99
C ASP A 66 18.90 3.64 43.38
N GLU A 67 18.32 4.78 43.79
CA GLU A 67 17.56 4.90 45.05
C GLU A 67 16.36 3.94 45.08
N ASN A 68 15.59 3.86 44.00
CA ASN A 68 14.47 2.93 43.89
C ASN A 68 14.92 1.46 43.98
N ARG A 69 16.05 1.13 43.35
CA ARG A 69 16.62 -0.22 43.41
C ARG A 69 17.07 -0.58 44.82
N ASP A 70 17.69 0.36 45.54
CA ASP A 70 18.11 0.16 46.92
C ASP A 70 16.90 -0.01 47.87
N LEU A 71 15.82 0.75 47.66
CA LEU A 71 14.57 0.58 48.41
C LEU A 71 13.93 -0.79 48.16
N LEU A 72 13.88 -1.25 46.90
CA LEU A 72 13.38 -2.57 46.55
C LEU A 72 14.24 -3.68 47.17
N ALA A 73 15.57 -3.56 47.10
CA ALA A 73 16.48 -4.53 47.70
C ALA A 73 16.28 -4.62 49.22
N ARG A 74 16.09 -3.50 49.91
CA ARG A 74 15.79 -3.49 51.35
C ARG A 74 14.45 -4.14 51.66
N ALA A 75 13.40 -3.80 50.91
CA ALA A 75 12.09 -4.40 51.08
C ALA A 75 12.13 -5.92 50.84
N GLU A 76 12.89 -6.38 49.85
CA GLU A 76 13.11 -7.80 49.59
C GLU A 76 13.86 -8.48 50.73
N THR A 77 14.94 -7.87 51.24
CA THR A 77 15.68 -8.44 52.39
C THR A 77 14.81 -8.52 53.64
N ASP A 78 13.99 -7.51 53.91
CA ASP A 78 13.10 -7.48 55.06
C ASP A 78 11.99 -8.54 54.92
N ALA A 79 11.42 -8.69 53.72
CA ALA A 79 10.43 -9.73 53.44
C ALA A 79 11.02 -11.14 53.57
N LEU A 80 12.23 -11.37 53.04
CA LEU A 80 12.93 -12.66 53.16
C LEU A 80 13.27 -12.98 54.62
N GLN A 81 13.68 -11.99 55.42
CA GLN A 81 13.89 -12.17 56.86
C GLN A 81 12.59 -12.54 57.58
N GLY A 82 11.48 -11.87 57.26
CA GLY A 82 10.16 -12.18 57.81
C GLY A 82 9.71 -13.61 57.49
N ILE A 83 9.91 -14.07 56.26
CA ILE A 83 9.58 -15.45 55.86
C ILE A 83 10.45 -16.46 56.60
N ARG A 84 11.77 -16.24 56.67
CA ARG A 84 12.68 -17.13 57.40
C ARG A 84 12.32 -17.26 58.89
N ALA A 85 11.96 -16.14 59.54
CA ALA A 85 11.53 -16.14 60.92
C ALA A 85 10.20 -16.89 61.14
N LEU A 86 9.30 -16.88 60.16
CA LEU A 86 8.06 -17.67 60.20
C LEU A 86 8.32 -19.16 59.97
N ASP A 87 9.26 -19.50 59.10
CA ASP A 87 9.66 -20.89 58.80
C ASP A 87 10.34 -21.53 60.02
N GLU A 88 11.26 -20.82 60.68
CA GLU A 88 11.90 -21.24 61.94
C GLU A 88 10.90 -21.41 63.09
N GLY A 89 9.77 -20.68 63.07
CA GLY A 89 8.68 -20.85 64.04
C GLY A 89 7.72 -22.01 63.73
N MET A 90 7.76 -22.58 62.53
CA MET A 90 6.86 -23.66 62.08
C MET A 90 7.50 -25.07 62.11
N GLU A 91 8.79 -25.19 62.40
CA GLU A 91 9.47 -26.50 62.50
C GLU A 91 9.03 -27.36 63.70
N ASP A 92 8.26 -26.81 64.66
CA ASP A 92 7.86 -27.51 65.90
C ASP A 92 6.46 -28.18 65.86
N GLY A 93 5.78 -28.18 64.71
CA GLY A 93 4.39 -28.67 64.59
C GLY A 93 4.10 -29.43 63.29
N GLY A 94 4.16 -30.75 63.34
CA GLY A 94 3.81 -31.62 62.20
C GLY A 94 2.33 -31.59 61.86
N ASP A 95 1.96 -30.90 60.78
CA ASP A 95 0.92 -31.29 59.79
C ASP A 95 0.94 -30.30 58.59
N SER A 96 2.00 -30.35 57.77
CA SER A 96 2.31 -29.30 56.79
C SER A 96 1.42 -29.28 55.54
N SER A 97 0.62 -30.31 55.27
CA SER A 97 -0.11 -30.41 53.98
C SER A 97 -1.47 -29.69 53.97
N ILE A 98 -2.17 -29.65 55.12
CA ILE A 98 -3.47 -28.97 55.26
C ILE A 98 -3.29 -27.45 55.38
N ASN A 99 -2.12 -27.00 55.86
CA ASN A 99 -1.84 -25.59 56.10
C ASN A 99 -1.53 -24.80 54.82
N VAL A 100 -0.94 -25.42 53.79
CA VAL A 100 -0.54 -24.73 52.55
C VAL A 100 -1.75 -24.25 51.74
N SER A 101 -2.84 -25.02 51.67
CA SER A 101 -4.05 -24.59 50.94
C SER A 101 -4.77 -23.46 51.66
N ALA A 102 -4.90 -23.54 52.98
CA ALA A 102 -5.52 -22.49 53.79
C ALA A 102 -4.68 -21.20 53.75
N PHE A 103 -3.36 -21.31 53.84
CA PHE A 103 -2.42 -20.20 53.69
C PHE A 103 -2.49 -19.58 52.30
N ARG A 104 -2.61 -20.40 51.24
CA ARG A 104 -2.81 -19.92 49.86
C ARG A 104 -4.10 -19.14 49.71
N GLU A 105 -5.22 -19.64 50.24
CA GLU A 105 -6.49 -18.92 50.23
C GLU A 105 -6.42 -17.62 51.02
N GLN A 106 -5.73 -17.62 52.16
CA GLN A 106 -5.54 -16.43 52.98
C GLN A 106 -4.66 -15.38 52.28
N ILE A 107 -3.59 -15.79 51.60
CA ILE A 107 -2.76 -14.89 50.78
C ILE A 107 -3.54 -14.36 49.59
N LEU A 108 -4.28 -15.21 48.88
CA LEU A 108 -5.10 -14.78 47.76
C LEU A 108 -6.17 -13.79 48.21
N GLY A 109 -6.81 -14.01 49.35
CA GLY A 109 -7.75 -13.07 49.96
C GLY A 109 -7.09 -11.74 50.33
N ALA A 110 -5.91 -11.76 50.96
CA ALA A 110 -5.18 -10.54 51.31
C ALA A 110 -4.68 -9.76 50.06
N LEU A 111 -4.28 -10.47 49.01
CA LEU A 111 -3.95 -9.88 47.70
C LEU A 111 -5.19 -9.27 47.04
N GLU A 112 -6.33 -9.96 47.08
CA GLU A 112 -7.61 -9.44 46.58
C GLU A 112 -8.05 -8.19 47.32
N GLU A 113 -7.90 -8.17 48.65
CA GLU A 113 -8.23 -7.04 49.51
C GLU A 113 -7.30 -5.84 49.31
N SER A 114 -6.01 -6.07 49.07
CA SER A 114 -5.00 -5.02 48.86
C SER A 114 -4.98 -4.45 47.44
N LEU A 115 -5.62 -5.10 46.46
CA LEU A 115 -5.76 -4.56 45.11
C LEU A 115 -6.61 -3.29 45.10
N THR A 116 -6.11 -2.27 44.41
CA THR A 116 -6.89 -1.08 44.08
C THR A 116 -8.11 -1.46 43.23
N ARG A 117 -9.14 -0.60 43.22
CA ARG A 117 -10.32 -0.80 42.37
C ARG A 117 -9.95 -1.03 40.91
N GLU A 118 -8.95 -0.29 40.43
CA GLU A 118 -8.41 -0.41 39.07
C GLU A 118 -7.71 -1.76 38.83
N GLY A 119 -6.90 -2.22 39.81
CA GLY A 119 -6.25 -3.52 39.74
C GLY A 119 -7.26 -4.67 39.63
N ARG A 120 -8.34 -4.62 40.43
CA ARG A 120 -9.43 -5.61 40.35
C ARG A 120 -10.12 -5.59 38.99
N THR A 121 -10.45 -4.41 38.46
CA THR A 121 -11.09 -4.32 37.13
C THR A 121 -10.20 -4.84 36.01
N SER A 122 -8.89 -4.57 36.07
CA SER A 122 -7.93 -5.02 35.07
C SER A 122 -7.76 -6.54 35.09
N LEU A 123 -7.67 -7.16 36.28
CA LEU A 123 -7.60 -8.61 36.41
C LEU A 123 -8.88 -9.31 35.93
N VAL A 124 -10.05 -8.77 36.25
CA VAL A 124 -11.33 -9.29 35.74
C VAL A 124 -11.40 -9.15 34.21
N ALA A 125 -10.97 -8.02 33.65
CA ALA A 125 -10.92 -7.82 32.21
C ALA A 125 -9.94 -8.79 31.52
N MET A 126 -8.78 -9.07 32.13
CA MET A 126 -7.84 -10.06 31.62
C MET A 126 -8.41 -11.49 31.69
N ALA A 127 -8.97 -11.88 32.83
CA ALA A 127 -9.54 -13.21 33.02
C ALA A 127 -10.70 -13.45 32.05
N THR A 128 -11.60 -12.48 31.91
CA THR A 128 -12.70 -12.55 30.95
C THR A 128 -12.18 -12.64 29.52
N SER A 129 -11.24 -11.77 29.12
CA SER A 129 -10.64 -11.82 27.77
C SER A 129 -9.95 -13.16 27.49
N ALA A 130 -9.23 -13.70 28.48
CA ALA A 130 -8.56 -15.00 28.38
C ALA A 130 -9.54 -16.16 28.18
N VAL A 131 -10.68 -16.15 28.90
CA VAL A 131 -11.75 -17.13 28.72
C VAL A 131 -12.35 -17.05 27.32
N HIS A 132 -12.62 -15.84 26.82
CA HIS A 132 -13.17 -15.66 25.47
C HIS A 132 -12.18 -16.10 24.38
N LEU A 133 -10.88 -15.92 24.62
CA LEU A 133 -9.81 -16.30 23.70
C LEU A 133 -9.34 -17.75 23.88
N GLY A 134 -9.80 -18.45 24.93
CA GLY A 134 -9.39 -19.83 25.25
C GLY A 134 -7.94 -19.96 25.72
N ILE A 135 -7.40 -18.93 26.39
CA ILE A 135 -6.00 -18.89 26.86
C ILE A 135 -5.96 -19.22 28.37
N ALA A 136 -5.25 -20.29 28.74
CA ALA A 136 -5.21 -20.78 30.13
C ALA A 136 -4.29 -19.96 31.07
N LEU A 137 -3.20 -19.40 30.55
CA LEU A 137 -2.21 -18.59 31.29
C LEU A 137 -1.99 -17.27 30.55
N PRO A 138 -2.92 -16.30 30.69
CA PRO A 138 -2.89 -15.09 29.88
C PRO A 138 -1.81 -14.11 30.33
N GLU A 139 -0.84 -13.85 29.45
CA GLU A 139 -0.01 -12.65 29.56
C GLU A 139 -0.71 -11.47 28.86
N PRO A 140 -0.60 -10.23 29.37
CA PRO A 140 -1.24 -9.06 28.75
C PRO A 140 -0.85 -8.88 27.28
N ALA A 141 0.41 -9.16 26.94
CA ALA A 141 0.91 -9.07 25.58
C ALA A 141 0.25 -10.09 24.63
N GLN A 142 0.03 -11.32 25.11
CA GLN A 142 -0.62 -12.38 24.34
C GLN A 142 -2.09 -12.07 24.08
N LEU A 143 -2.81 -11.56 25.11
CA LEU A 143 -4.18 -11.09 24.96
C LEU A 143 -4.27 -9.93 23.95
N GLY A 144 -3.35 -8.97 24.04
CA GLY A 144 -3.27 -7.84 23.11
C GLY A 144 -3.03 -8.28 21.66
N GLN A 145 -2.10 -9.21 21.43
CA GLN A 145 -1.84 -9.77 20.10
C GLN A 145 -3.07 -10.50 19.54
N ALA A 146 -3.70 -11.35 20.35
CA ALA A 146 -4.90 -12.07 19.94
C ALA A 146 -6.08 -11.12 19.59
N MET A 147 -6.25 -10.03 20.35
CA MET A 147 -7.24 -9.00 20.04
C MET A 147 -6.94 -8.27 18.73
N LEU A 148 -5.66 -7.93 18.48
CA LEU A 148 -5.24 -7.31 17.22
C LEU A 148 -5.46 -8.26 16.03
N ASP A 149 -5.13 -9.53 16.17
CA ASP A 149 -5.36 -10.54 15.14
C ASP A 149 -6.85 -10.69 14.81
N LEU A 150 -7.71 -10.70 15.84
CA LEU A 150 -9.16 -10.70 15.64
C LEU A 150 -9.63 -9.44 14.91
N GLN A 151 -9.08 -8.26 15.26
CA GLN A 151 -9.44 -7.01 14.61
C GLN A 151 -9.00 -6.97 13.15
N VAL A 152 -7.80 -7.47 12.83
CA VAL A 152 -7.29 -7.59 11.46
C VAL A 152 -8.18 -8.54 10.65
N ARG A 153 -8.55 -9.70 11.22
CA ARG A 153 -9.45 -10.66 10.57
C ARG A 153 -10.82 -10.03 10.32
N ASN A 154 -11.38 -9.32 11.30
CA ASN A 154 -12.68 -8.67 11.16
C ASN A 154 -12.66 -7.64 10.03
N PHE A 155 -11.67 -6.75 10.00
CA PHE A 155 -11.53 -5.76 8.94
C PHE A 155 -11.32 -6.41 7.56
N SER A 156 -10.52 -7.47 7.48
CA SER A 156 -10.34 -8.22 6.23
C SER A 156 -11.65 -8.84 5.73
N LEU A 157 -12.50 -9.34 6.63
CA LEU A 157 -13.82 -9.89 6.28
C LEU A 157 -14.79 -8.78 5.86
N GLU A 158 -14.80 -7.64 6.54
CA GLU A 158 -15.59 -6.47 6.13
C GLU A 158 -15.20 -5.96 4.74
N GLN A 159 -13.90 -5.89 4.45
CA GLN A 159 -13.43 -5.52 3.10
C GLN A 159 -13.81 -6.57 2.04
N ALA A 160 -13.67 -7.86 2.37
CA ALA A 160 -14.03 -8.93 1.46
C ALA A 160 -15.53 -8.93 1.14
N THR A 161 -16.38 -8.72 2.15
CA THR A 161 -17.84 -8.62 1.96
C THR A 161 -18.22 -7.40 1.13
N ALA A 162 -17.59 -6.24 1.36
CA ALA A 162 -17.79 -5.06 0.52
C ALA A 162 -17.40 -5.32 -0.94
N ARG A 163 -16.26 -5.98 -1.19
CA ARG A 163 -15.81 -6.33 -2.55
C ARG A 163 -16.77 -7.30 -3.24
N VAL A 164 -17.23 -8.32 -2.53
CA VAL A 164 -18.24 -9.26 -3.05
C VAL A 164 -19.53 -8.52 -3.38
N GLY A 165 -19.98 -7.59 -2.54
CA GLY A 165 -21.17 -6.77 -2.81
C GLY A 165 -21.05 -5.92 -4.07
N VAL A 166 -19.86 -5.38 -4.37
CA VAL A 166 -19.60 -4.66 -5.64
C VAL A 166 -19.67 -5.61 -6.84
N LEU A 167 -19.04 -6.79 -6.74
CA LEU A 167 -19.06 -7.79 -7.81
C LEU A 167 -20.48 -8.29 -8.10
N GLN A 168 -21.28 -8.53 -7.05
CA GLN A 168 -22.69 -8.92 -7.19
C GLN A 168 -23.49 -7.88 -7.96
N ARG A 169 -23.38 -6.60 -7.59
CA ARG A 169 -24.06 -5.51 -8.31
C ARG A 169 -23.62 -5.44 -9.77
N TYR A 170 -22.33 -5.64 -10.04
CA TYR A 170 -21.82 -5.65 -11.41
C TYR A 170 -22.41 -6.83 -12.20
N THR A 171 -22.42 -8.04 -11.64
CA THR A 171 -23.02 -9.20 -12.31
C THR A 171 -24.51 -9.01 -12.55
N ASP A 172 -25.25 -8.41 -11.61
CA ASP A 172 -26.67 -8.12 -11.77
C ASP A 172 -26.93 -7.11 -12.91
N LEU A 173 -26.09 -6.08 -13.01
CA LEU A 173 -26.17 -5.09 -14.09
C LEU A 173 -25.87 -5.72 -15.45
N GLU A 174 -24.83 -6.56 -15.54
CA GLU A 174 -24.50 -7.25 -16.78
C GLU A 174 -25.57 -8.28 -17.17
N LEU A 175 -26.14 -9.01 -16.21
CA LEU A 175 -27.29 -9.90 -16.46
C LEU A 175 -28.48 -9.11 -17.01
N ALA A 176 -28.87 -8.00 -16.37
CA ALA A 176 -29.95 -7.15 -16.84
C ALA A 176 -29.66 -6.51 -18.22
N ARG A 177 -28.40 -6.34 -18.58
CA ARG A 177 -27.98 -5.87 -19.91
C ARG A 177 -28.09 -6.99 -20.95
N LEU A 178 -27.63 -8.19 -20.62
CA LEU A 178 -27.74 -9.37 -21.48
C LEU A 178 -29.19 -9.76 -21.73
N ASP A 179 -30.05 -9.69 -20.72
CA ASP A 179 -31.48 -9.95 -20.87
C ASP A 179 -32.15 -8.95 -21.84
N ARG A 180 -31.76 -7.67 -21.77
CA ARG A 180 -32.21 -6.65 -22.72
C ARG A 180 -31.73 -6.96 -24.15
N LEU A 181 -30.45 -7.29 -24.30
CA LEU A 181 -29.88 -7.65 -25.61
C LEU A 181 -30.56 -8.90 -26.19
N LEU A 182 -30.82 -9.92 -25.36
CA LEU A 182 -31.57 -11.11 -25.76
C LEU A 182 -32.99 -10.76 -26.20
N GLY A 183 -33.65 -9.84 -25.51
CA GLY A 183 -34.94 -9.29 -25.92
C GLY A 183 -34.89 -8.59 -27.28
N GLU A 184 -33.86 -7.79 -27.53
CA GLU A 184 -33.65 -7.08 -28.80
C GLU A 184 -33.38 -8.05 -29.96
N VAL A 185 -32.49 -9.03 -29.76
CA VAL A 185 -32.14 -10.04 -30.79
C VAL A 185 -33.31 -10.97 -31.09
N ASN A 186 -34.10 -11.35 -30.08
CA ASN A 186 -35.29 -12.16 -30.29
C ASN A 186 -36.49 -11.34 -30.81
N GLY A 187 -36.37 -10.01 -30.81
CA GLY A 187 -37.39 -9.10 -31.31
C GLY A 187 -37.57 -9.17 -32.83
N ASP A 188 -38.72 -8.71 -33.30
CA ASP A 188 -39.10 -8.74 -34.72
C ASP A 188 -38.17 -7.93 -35.64
N GLY A 189 -37.32 -7.05 -35.08
CA GLY A 189 -36.33 -6.27 -35.84
C GLY A 189 -35.15 -7.10 -36.37
N TYR A 190 -34.82 -8.23 -35.74
CA TYR A 190 -33.77 -9.15 -36.17
C TYR A 190 -34.31 -10.42 -36.84
N ARG A 191 -35.64 -10.56 -36.94
CA ARG A 191 -36.25 -11.62 -37.73
C ARG A 191 -36.17 -11.28 -39.22
N PRO A 192 -35.69 -12.19 -40.07
CA PRO A 192 -35.71 -11.96 -41.50
C PRO A 192 -37.16 -11.78 -41.96
N PRO A 193 -37.47 -10.73 -42.74
CA PRO A 193 -38.79 -10.55 -43.34
C PRO A 193 -39.28 -11.85 -43.98
N VAL A 194 -40.52 -12.22 -43.70
CA VAL A 194 -41.14 -13.49 -44.15
C VAL A 194 -41.09 -13.68 -45.68
N ASP A 195 -40.96 -12.59 -46.44
CA ASP A 195 -40.87 -12.61 -47.90
C ASP A 195 -39.44 -12.73 -48.47
N LEU A 196 -38.39 -12.61 -47.65
CA LEU A 196 -36.99 -12.72 -48.11
C LEU A 196 -36.68 -14.06 -48.80
N PRO A 197 -37.10 -15.23 -48.27
CA PRO A 197 -36.84 -16.52 -48.93
C PRO A 197 -37.47 -16.58 -50.33
N ARG A 198 -38.67 -16.00 -50.48
CA ARG A 198 -39.37 -15.92 -51.77
C ARG A 198 -38.64 -14.98 -52.73
N GLN A 199 -38.25 -13.79 -52.27
CA GLN A 199 -37.49 -12.83 -53.08
C GLN A 199 -36.12 -13.40 -53.50
N ASN A 200 -35.45 -14.14 -52.63
CA ASN A 200 -34.16 -14.77 -52.91
C ASN A 200 -34.30 -15.86 -53.99
N LEU A 201 -35.35 -16.69 -53.92
CA LEU A 201 -35.67 -17.65 -54.98
C LEU A 201 -35.96 -16.97 -56.33
N ASP A 202 -36.72 -15.87 -56.31
CA ASP A 202 -37.03 -15.12 -57.53
C ASP A 202 -35.77 -14.46 -58.13
N MET A 203 -34.89 -13.91 -57.28
CA MET A 203 -33.59 -13.38 -57.70
C MET A 203 -32.69 -14.49 -58.26
N GLN A 204 -32.60 -15.65 -57.61
CA GLN A 204 -31.84 -16.79 -58.15
C GLN A 204 -32.34 -17.25 -59.53
N ARG A 205 -33.65 -17.27 -59.74
CA ARG A 205 -34.26 -17.58 -61.04
C ARG A 205 -33.87 -16.52 -62.09
N LYS A 206 -33.95 -15.23 -61.74
CA LYS A 206 -33.54 -14.13 -62.62
C LYS A 206 -32.04 -14.20 -62.95
N THR A 207 -31.18 -14.46 -61.96
CA THR A 207 -29.73 -14.59 -62.18
C THR A 207 -29.40 -15.76 -63.08
N LYS A 208 -30.07 -16.91 -62.93
CA LYS A 208 -29.92 -18.05 -63.85
C LYS A 208 -30.35 -17.70 -65.27
N ALA A 209 -31.47 -16.99 -65.43
CA ALA A 209 -31.92 -16.54 -66.74
C ALA A 209 -30.94 -15.54 -67.38
N MET A 210 -30.46 -14.56 -66.62
CA MET A 210 -29.46 -13.61 -67.10
C MET A 210 -28.11 -14.26 -67.39
N ALA A 211 -27.67 -15.24 -66.61
CA ALA A 211 -26.44 -15.99 -66.86
C ALA A 211 -26.52 -16.75 -68.19
N LYS A 212 -27.68 -17.35 -68.49
CA LYS A 212 -27.93 -17.96 -69.79
C LYS A 212 -27.89 -16.93 -70.92
N GLN A 213 -28.54 -15.77 -70.74
CA GLN A 213 -28.48 -14.69 -71.72
C GLN A 213 -27.06 -14.11 -71.90
N LEU A 214 -26.26 -14.05 -70.85
CA LEU A 214 -24.85 -13.63 -70.91
C LEU A 214 -24.02 -14.60 -71.74
N LEU A 215 -24.24 -15.92 -71.59
CA LEU A 215 -23.62 -16.92 -72.44
C LEU A 215 -24.05 -16.76 -73.89
N GLU A 216 -25.35 -16.57 -74.14
CA GLU A 216 -25.87 -16.31 -75.50
C GLU A 216 -25.31 -15.02 -76.10
N MET A 217 -25.17 -13.94 -75.33
CA MET A 217 -24.55 -12.69 -75.73
C MET A 217 -23.05 -12.87 -75.98
N ARG A 218 -22.35 -13.61 -75.13
CA ARG A 218 -20.94 -13.95 -75.32
C ARG A 218 -20.72 -14.79 -76.57
N ASP A 219 -21.62 -15.73 -76.85
CA ASP A 219 -21.60 -16.54 -78.06
C ASP A 219 -21.84 -15.66 -79.29
N LYS A 220 -22.79 -14.72 -79.22
CA LYS A 220 -23.03 -13.70 -80.25
C LYS A 220 -21.85 -12.75 -80.44
N VAL A 221 -21.20 -12.32 -79.37
CA VAL A 221 -19.97 -11.51 -79.45
C VAL A 221 -18.84 -12.35 -80.02
N SER A 222 -18.73 -13.64 -79.70
CA SER A 222 -17.73 -14.54 -80.28
C SER A 222 -17.99 -14.87 -81.76
N SER A 223 -19.25 -14.86 -82.19
CA SER A 223 -19.64 -15.07 -83.59
C SER A 223 -19.48 -13.78 -84.39
N LEU A 224 -19.83 -12.62 -83.81
CA LEU A 224 -19.53 -11.29 -84.36
C LEU A 224 -18.03 -11.02 -84.40
N ALA A 225 -17.28 -11.43 -83.38
CA ALA A 225 -15.81 -11.41 -83.36
C ALA A 225 -15.21 -12.21 -84.51
N ARG A 226 -15.83 -13.35 -84.85
CA ARG A 226 -15.45 -14.17 -86.01
C ARG A 226 -15.89 -13.57 -87.35
N ALA A 227 -17.04 -12.90 -87.40
CA ALA A 227 -17.62 -12.36 -88.64
C ALA A 227 -17.09 -10.96 -89.01
N VAL A 228 -16.88 -10.10 -88.01
CA VAL A 228 -16.43 -8.70 -88.16
C VAL A 228 -14.92 -8.59 -87.91
N GLY A 229 -14.32 -9.57 -87.21
CA GLY A 229 -12.95 -9.47 -86.71
C GLY A 229 -12.91 -8.48 -85.54
N VAL A 230 -12.72 -8.95 -84.31
CA VAL A 230 -12.27 -8.03 -83.25
C VAL A 230 -10.91 -7.52 -83.72
N PRO A 231 -10.60 -6.20 -83.62
CA PRO A 231 -9.22 -5.77 -83.75
C PRO A 231 -8.44 -6.52 -82.67
N ASN A 232 -7.73 -7.58 -83.07
CA ASN A 232 -6.78 -8.24 -82.19
C ASN A 232 -5.81 -7.13 -81.79
N PRO A 233 -5.68 -6.83 -80.48
CA PRO A 233 -4.81 -5.76 -80.04
C PRO A 233 -3.43 -6.03 -80.64
N THR A 234 -2.95 -5.08 -81.43
CA THR A 234 -1.67 -5.24 -82.11
C THR A 234 -0.59 -5.36 -81.03
N ILE A 235 0.47 -6.13 -81.28
CA ILE A 235 1.57 -6.32 -80.31
C ILE A 235 2.08 -4.97 -79.76
N GLN A 236 2.03 -3.91 -80.56
CA GLN A 236 2.33 -2.54 -80.14
C GLN A 236 1.35 -1.94 -79.12
N GLN A 237 0.05 -2.23 -79.20
CA GLN A 237 -0.94 -1.80 -78.22
C GLN A 237 -0.75 -2.55 -76.89
N LEU A 238 -0.50 -3.86 -76.95
CA LEU A 238 -0.17 -4.66 -75.77
C LEU A 238 1.11 -4.16 -75.08
N ARG A 239 2.13 -3.80 -75.86
CA ARG A 239 3.37 -3.22 -75.33
C ARG A 239 3.14 -1.85 -74.67
N GLN A 240 2.30 -1.00 -75.25
CA GLN A 240 1.95 0.29 -74.65
C GLN A 240 1.15 0.10 -73.34
N GLU A 241 0.25 -0.87 -73.29
CA GLU A 241 -0.49 -1.21 -72.07
C GLU A 241 0.41 -1.83 -71.00
N GLU A 242 1.37 -2.66 -71.38
CA GLU A 242 2.37 -3.23 -70.49
C GLU A 242 3.28 -2.13 -69.89
N GLU A 243 3.75 -1.20 -70.72
CA GLU A 243 4.55 -0.04 -70.26
C GLU A 243 3.75 0.82 -69.26
N ARG A 244 2.49 1.15 -69.58
CA ARG A 244 1.59 1.86 -68.66
C ARG A 244 1.34 1.10 -67.36
N TYR A 245 1.18 -0.22 -67.44
CA TYR A 245 0.98 -1.06 -66.27
C TYR A 245 2.23 -1.07 -65.36
N LEU A 246 3.42 -1.16 -65.94
CA LEU A 246 4.68 -1.10 -65.21
C LEU A 246 4.89 0.27 -64.53
N GLU A 247 4.55 1.36 -65.22
CA GLU A 247 4.53 2.71 -64.63
C GLU A 247 3.57 2.78 -63.45
N LEU A 248 2.33 2.29 -63.60
CA LEU A 248 1.34 2.26 -62.53
C LEU A 248 1.82 1.43 -61.33
N LEU A 249 2.55 0.35 -61.59
CA LEU A 249 3.09 -0.53 -60.56
C LEU A 249 4.24 0.13 -59.78
N GLN A 250 5.06 0.95 -60.44
CA GLN A 250 6.05 1.79 -59.75
C GLN A 250 5.39 2.84 -58.88
N VAL A 251 4.36 3.51 -59.39
CA VAL A 251 3.56 4.48 -58.62
C VAL A 251 2.94 3.79 -57.40
N LYS A 252 2.32 2.61 -57.57
CA LYS A 252 1.76 1.84 -56.47
C LYS A 252 2.80 1.48 -55.42
N ARG A 253 3.99 1.03 -55.81
CA ARG A 253 5.08 0.73 -54.85
C ARG A 253 5.51 1.96 -54.05
N SER A 254 5.60 3.13 -54.71
CA SER A 254 5.94 4.38 -54.01
C SER A 254 4.86 4.81 -53.01
N LEU A 255 3.59 4.63 -53.35
CA LEU A 255 2.45 4.87 -52.46
C LEU A 255 2.39 3.86 -51.32
N ASP A 256 2.58 2.57 -51.60
CA ASP A 256 2.63 1.52 -50.57
C ASP A 256 3.78 1.80 -49.58
N GLN A 257 4.94 2.28 -50.05
CA GLN A 257 6.05 2.69 -49.19
C GLN A 257 5.68 3.90 -48.32
N GLN A 258 5.07 4.94 -48.90
CA GLN A 258 4.61 6.11 -48.15
C GLN A 258 3.54 5.75 -47.12
N VAL A 259 2.62 4.83 -47.44
CA VAL A 259 1.56 4.38 -46.52
C VAL A 259 2.14 3.53 -45.38
N ASN A 260 3.13 2.68 -45.67
CA ASN A 260 3.79 1.88 -44.64
C ASN A 260 4.55 2.74 -43.61
N GLU A 261 5.03 3.92 -43.98
CA GLU A 261 5.62 4.87 -43.01
C GLU A 261 4.60 5.36 -41.97
N PHE A 262 3.30 5.24 -42.26
CA PHE A 262 2.20 5.58 -41.36
C PHE A 262 1.50 4.35 -40.77
N GLU A 263 2.08 3.15 -40.93
CA GLU A 263 1.51 1.92 -40.40
C GLU A 263 1.53 1.95 -38.85
N GLY A 264 0.33 1.87 -38.25
CA GLY A 264 0.14 1.97 -36.80
C GLY A 264 -0.43 3.30 -36.30
N LEU A 265 -0.53 4.32 -37.16
CA LEU A 265 -1.29 5.54 -36.85
C LEU A 265 -2.79 5.29 -37.10
N PRO A 266 -3.67 5.62 -36.14
CA PRO A 266 -5.11 5.60 -36.37
C PRO A 266 -5.46 6.45 -37.60
N PRO A 267 -6.38 6.00 -38.49
CA PRO A 267 -6.76 6.73 -39.70
C PRO A 267 -7.43 8.07 -39.40
N ASP A 268 -7.89 8.27 -38.16
CA ASP A 268 -8.54 9.48 -37.69
C ASP A 268 -7.60 10.29 -36.80
N THR A 269 -7.17 11.45 -37.31
CA THR A 269 -6.27 12.38 -36.61
C THR A 269 -6.87 12.91 -35.30
N GLU A 270 -8.20 12.98 -35.19
CA GLU A 270 -8.86 13.42 -33.95
C GLU A 270 -8.79 12.32 -32.88
N GLN A 271 -8.99 11.06 -33.28
CA GLN A 271 -8.88 9.92 -32.36
C GLN A 271 -7.44 9.74 -31.85
N ALA A 272 -6.43 9.93 -32.71
CA ALA A 272 -5.03 9.88 -32.30
C ALA A 272 -4.68 10.98 -31.28
N ARG A 273 -5.23 12.20 -31.48
CA ARG A 273 -5.08 13.31 -30.50
C ARG A 273 -5.78 13.00 -29.19
N GLN A 274 -6.98 12.44 -29.23
CA GLN A 274 -7.71 12.04 -28.02
C GLN A 274 -6.94 10.97 -27.23
N GLN A 275 -6.39 9.96 -27.91
CA GLN A 275 -5.56 8.93 -27.25
C GLN A 275 -4.29 9.52 -26.62
N LEU A 276 -3.60 10.42 -27.32
CA LEU A 276 -2.43 11.14 -26.77
C LEU A 276 -2.80 11.99 -25.56
N ASP A 277 -3.92 12.69 -25.59
CA ASP A 277 -4.38 13.52 -24.47
C ASP A 277 -4.80 12.65 -23.27
N MET A 278 -5.40 11.49 -23.51
CA MET A 278 -5.69 10.52 -22.45
C MET A 278 -4.41 10.00 -21.80
N LEU A 279 -3.43 9.56 -22.59
CA LEU A 279 -2.14 9.10 -22.08
C LEU A 279 -1.38 10.19 -21.33
N ARG A 280 -1.44 11.45 -21.80
CA ARG A 280 -0.85 12.60 -21.09
C ARG A 280 -1.53 12.87 -19.75
N ARG A 281 -2.85 12.71 -19.66
CA ARG A 281 -3.59 12.84 -18.39
C ARG A 281 -3.22 11.71 -17.43
N GLU A 282 -3.09 10.49 -17.91
CA GLU A 282 -2.63 9.35 -17.10
C GLU A 282 -1.21 9.56 -16.57
N LEU A 283 -0.29 10.04 -17.42
CA LEU A 283 1.08 10.32 -17.00
C LEU A 283 1.11 11.41 -15.92
N ARG A 284 0.32 12.48 -16.08
CA ARG A 284 0.17 13.52 -15.04
C ARG A 284 -0.38 12.96 -13.74
N SER A 285 -1.46 12.16 -13.78
CA SER A 285 -2.05 11.61 -12.55
C SER A 285 -1.10 10.67 -11.81
N ILE A 286 -0.30 9.88 -12.53
CA ILE A 286 0.76 9.04 -11.94
C ILE A 286 1.86 9.91 -11.32
N THR A 287 2.23 11.01 -11.98
CA THR A 287 3.23 11.96 -11.48
C THR A 287 2.75 12.65 -10.21
N ASP A 288 1.51 13.16 -10.20
CA ASP A 288 0.89 13.79 -9.03
C ASP A 288 0.80 12.81 -7.86
N ARG A 289 0.46 11.55 -8.13
CA ARG A 289 0.42 10.49 -7.11
C ARG A 289 1.81 10.20 -6.55
N ARG A 290 2.83 10.16 -7.40
CA ARG A 290 4.23 9.98 -6.97
C ARG A 290 4.65 11.14 -6.07
N ASP A 291 4.36 12.36 -6.47
CA ASP A 291 4.78 13.57 -5.76
C ASP A 291 4.04 13.68 -4.41
N ALA A 292 2.75 13.38 -4.36
CA ALA A 292 2.00 13.30 -3.10
C ALA A 292 2.53 12.22 -2.14
N VAL A 293 2.90 11.03 -2.66
CA VAL A 293 3.54 9.99 -1.83
C VAL A 293 4.90 10.46 -1.32
N PHE A 294 5.66 11.18 -2.15
CA PHE A 294 6.95 11.73 -1.77
C PHE A 294 6.83 12.81 -0.69
N GLU A 295 5.91 13.77 -0.85
CA GLU A 295 5.63 14.80 0.16
C GLU A 295 5.23 14.19 1.50
N ASN A 296 4.34 13.19 1.49
CA ASN A 296 3.94 12.48 2.71
C ASN A 296 5.10 11.76 3.41
N LEU A 297 6.11 11.28 2.66
CA LEU A 297 7.31 10.70 3.24
C LEU A 297 8.22 11.78 3.85
N VAL A 298 8.39 12.91 3.15
CA VAL A 298 9.21 14.03 3.62
C VAL A 298 8.60 14.70 4.86
N GLU A 299 7.28 14.86 4.93
CA GLU A 299 6.60 15.43 6.11
C GLU A 299 6.66 14.52 7.35
N ARG A 300 6.76 13.20 7.16
CA ARG A 300 6.94 12.23 8.26
C ARG A 300 8.36 12.24 8.81
N GLU A 301 9.35 12.43 7.94
CA GLU A 301 10.77 12.39 8.28
C GLU A 301 11.31 13.76 8.76
N THR A 302 10.59 14.86 8.51
CA THR A 302 11.02 16.20 8.93
C THR A 302 10.58 16.51 10.36
N PRO A 303 11.50 16.71 11.32
CA PRO A 303 11.13 17.04 12.70
C PRO A 303 10.49 18.43 12.76
N ARG A 304 9.23 18.50 13.20
CA ARG A 304 8.54 19.78 13.44
C ARG A 304 9.29 20.61 14.47
N LYS A 305 9.90 21.73 14.05
CA LYS A 305 10.33 22.80 14.96
C LYS A 305 9.09 23.43 15.61
N GLY A 306 8.88 23.14 16.89
CA GLY A 306 7.87 23.82 17.71
C GLY A 306 8.17 25.31 17.82
N ARG A 307 7.14 26.14 17.63
CA ARG A 307 7.11 27.55 18.02
C ARG A 307 6.98 27.66 19.54
#